data_AF-A0A1W6SQM6-F1
#
_entry.id   AF-A0A1W6SQM6-F1
#
_cell.length_a   1.000
_cell.length_b   1.000
_cell.length_c   1.000
_cell.angle_alpha   90.00
_cell.angle_beta   90.00
_cell.angle_gamma   90.00
#
_symmetry.space_group_name_H-M   'P 1'
#
loop_
_entity.id
_entity.type
_entity.pdbx_description
1 polymer ?
#
loop_
_entity_poly.entity_id
_entity_poly.type
_entity_poly.pdbx_seq_one_letter_code
_entity_poly.pdbx_strand_id
1 'polypeptide(L)'
;MKNKKNVIPVLLAALLYGLSNVVSAGPVIIAGTDADDHGSANATTNFTGWLFMQKAFENLAPAVTNGDLTVTCIGCNLGGALSAFNSATTKSSLDGTWNFAALTSLPDITNFFNGTGATNVNNTGIIYMPTVSGNVSGGITDAQLSIVNSNSAVLNNFVAGGGGLFTQEEANSSIGYGWLSALLPGLIVQGDNGGPGFDSGSLTITPAGNAAFPGLTNSDVSNATPWHAWFSGNFGGLSTLVTGPIFDPTGNTFPGAVVIGGGSGTIIQCGGPGQPPCDNTVPEPGMLPLLAVGLLGLVHTIRRRYS
;
A
#
# COMPACT_ATOMS: atom_id res chain seq x y z
N MET A 1 -52.98 -35.56 1.05
CA MET A 1 -51.89 -35.16 0.14
C MET A 1 -51.10 -34.04 0.80
N LYS A 2 -49.81 -34.25 1.09
CA LYS A 2 -48.98 -33.33 1.90
C LYS A 2 -48.41 -32.20 1.02
N ASN A 3 -48.66 -30.95 1.44
CA ASN A 3 -48.23 -29.71 0.79
C ASN A 3 -46.70 -29.57 0.73
N LYS A 4 -46.10 -29.79 -0.45
CA LYS A 4 -44.71 -29.41 -0.77
C LYS A 4 -44.74 -28.11 -1.60
N LYS A 5 -44.72 -26.91 -0.99
CA LYS A 5 -44.76 -25.65 -1.76
C LYS A 5 -43.87 -24.48 -1.29
N ASN A 6 -42.90 -24.66 -0.38
CA ASN A 6 -42.14 -23.51 0.17
C ASN A 6 -40.61 -23.57 0.03
N VAL A 7 -40.02 -24.46 -0.78
CA VAL A 7 -38.55 -24.63 -0.82
C VAL A 7 -37.84 -23.65 -1.77
N ILE A 8 -38.52 -23.15 -2.81
CA ILE A 8 -37.91 -22.34 -3.88
C ILE A 8 -37.47 -20.91 -3.46
N PRO A 9 -38.25 -20.13 -2.68
CA PRO A 9 -37.86 -18.74 -2.38
C PRO A 9 -36.69 -18.62 -1.38
N VAL A 10 -36.46 -19.63 -0.54
CA VAL A 10 -35.34 -19.65 0.41
C VAL A 10 -34.00 -19.88 -0.31
N LEU A 11 -33.99 -20.69 -1.37
CA LEU A 11 -32.80 -20.96 -2.18
C LEU A 11 -32.37 -19.75 -3.04
N LEU A 12 -33.32 -18.94 -3.52
CA LEU A 12 -33.01 -17.77 -4.35
C LEU A 12 -32.45 -16.60 -3.52
N ALA A 13 -32.94 -16.41 -2.29
CA ALA A 13 -32.42 -15.40 -1.37
C ALA A 13 -30.99 -15.75 -0.90
N ALA A 14 -30.69 -17.03 -0.64
CA ALA A 14 -29.34 -17.47 -0.26
C ALA A 14 -28.31 -17.33 -1.40
N LEU A 15 -28.72 -17.51 -2.67
CA LEU A 15 -27.83 -17.34 -3.82
C LEU A 15 -27.43 -15.87 -4.08
N LEU A 16 -28.30 -14.91 -3.73
CA LEU A 16 -28.08 -13.48 -3.99
C LEU A 16 -27.24 -12.78 -2.91
N TYR A 17 -27.17 -13.33 -1.69
CA TYR A 17 -26.29 -12.83 -0.62
C TYR A 17 -24.82 -13.24 -0.80
N GLY A 18 -24.51 -14.17 -1.72
CA GLY A 18 -23.16 -14.72 -1.91
C GLY A 18 -22.28 -13.98 -2.93
N LEU A 19 -22.75 -12.90 -3.56
CA LEU A 19 -22.05 -12.26 -4.69
C LEU A 19 -21.55 -10.83 -4.43
N SER A 20 -21.70 -10.31 -3.22
CA SER A 20 -21.02 -9.06 -2.85
C SER A 20 -19.56 -9.38 -2.51
N ASN A 21 -18.70 -9.43 -3.53
CA ASN A 21 -17.26 -9.38 -3.31
C ASN A 21 -16.95 -8.06 -2.63
N VAL A 22 -16.53 -8.11 -1.37
CA VAL A 22 -15.95 -6.95 -0.70
C VAL A 22 -14.63 -6.71 -1.43
N VAL A 23 -14.59 -5.70 -2.29
CA VAL A 23 -13.33 -5.22 -2.85
C VAL A 23 -12.58 -4.58 -1.68
N SER A 24 -11.59 -5.31 -1.16
CA SER A 24 -10.64 -4.76 -0.20
C SER A 24 -9.61 -3.97 -0.99
N ALA A 25 -9.27 -2.78 -0.48
CA ALA A 25 -8.07 -2.12 -0.97
C ALA A 25 -6.86 -3.06 -0.77
N GLY A 26 -5.87 -2.88 -1.62
CA GLY A 26 -4.61 -3.60 -1.57
C GLY A 26 -3.74 -3.16 -0.39
N PRO A 27 -2.67 -3.91 -0.14
CA PRO A 27 -1.80 -3.69 1.01
C PRO A 27 -0.88 -2.50 0.75
N VAL A 28 -0.60 -1.72 1.80
CA VAL A 28 0.22 -0.50 1.73
C VAL A 28 1.27 -0.54 2.83
N ILE A 29 2.51 -0.23 2.49
CA ILE A 29 3.60 0.11 3.42
C ILE A 29 4.18 1.46 2.98
N ILE A 30 4.24 2.40 3.92
CA ILE A 30 4.90 3.71 3.74
C ILE A 30 5.96 3.81 4.83
N ALA A 31 7.20 3.94 4.41
CA ALA A 31 8.35 4.02 5.29
C ALA A 31 9.08 5.35 5.10
N GLY A 32 9.44 5.99 6.21
CA GLY A 32 10.29 7.17 6.22
C GLY A 32 11.78 6.86 6.29
N THR A 33 12.16 5.60 6.06
CA THR A 33 13.55 5.12 6.05
C THR A 33 14.16 5.25 4.66
N ASP A 34 15.48 5.28 4.59
CA ASP A 34 16.27 5.11 3.35
C ASP A 34 16.93 3.74 3.30
N ALA A 35 16.14 2.72 3.66
CA ALA A 35 16.60 1.34 3.78
C ALA A 35 17.26 0.78 2.52
N ASP A 36 17.01 1.39 1.37
CA ASP A 36 17.62 1.08 0.08
C ASP A 36 19.09 1.51 -0.03
N ASP A 37 19.59 2.42 0.81
CA ASP A 37 21.03 2.77 0.90
C ASP A 37 21.70 2.21 2.17
N HIS A 38 20.89 1.78 3.15
CA HIS A 38 21.34 1.28 4.45
C HIS A 38 21.15 -0.24 4.61
N GLY A 39 21.28 -0.97 3.51
CA GLY A 39 21.25 -2.41 3.47
C GLY A 39 22.47 -3.03 2.81
N SER A 40 22.58 -4.34 2.95
CA SER A 40 23.58 -5.11 2.24
C SER A 40 23.08 -6.52 1.98
N ALA A 41 23.81 -7.26 1.15
CA ALA A 41 23.56 -8.66 0.93
C ALA A 41 24.85 -9.45 0.79
N ASN A 42 24.77 -10.73 1.12
CA ASN A 42 25.68 -11.73 0.60
C ASN A 42 24.99 -12.50 -0.54
N ALA A 43 25.57 -13.62 -0.97
CA ALA A 43 25.01 -14.43 -2.05
C ALA A 43 23.56 -14.90 -1.79
N THR A 44 23.17 -15.15 -0.54
CA THR A 44 21.91 -15.81 -0.18
C THR A 44 21.00 -15.00 0.73
N THR A 45 21.49 -13.92 1.34
CA THR A 45 20.81 -13.27 2.47
C THR A 45 20.95 -11.77 2.38
N ASN A 46 19.83 -11.07 2.59
CA ASN A 46 19.79 -9.64 2.83
C ASN A 46 20.01 -9.35 4.32
N PHE A 47 20.60 -8.19 4.61
CA PHE A 47 20.80 -7.66 5.96
C PHE A 47 20.19 -6.26 6.07
N THR A 48 19.80 -5.89 7.29
CA THR A 48 19.38 -4.53 7.67
C THR A 48 18.29 -3.97 6.75
N GLY A 49 18.50 -2.82 6.11
CA GLY A 49 17.51 -2.17 5.26
C GLY A 49 17.02 -3.03 4.09
N TRP A 50 17.91 -3.80 3.46
CA TRP A 50 17.50 -4.69 2.37
C TRP A 50 16.70 -5.90 2.87
N LEU A 51 16.94 -6.35 4.11
CA LEU A 51 16.13 -7.39 4.73
C LEU A 51 14.73 -6.85 5.08
N PHE A 52 14.64 -5.61 5.58
CA PHE A 52 13.36 -4.93 5.76
C PHE A 52 12.57 -4.84 4.45
N MET A 53 13.21 -4.38 3.36
CA MET A 53 12.57 -4.31 2.04
C MET A 53 12.09 -5.69 1.55
N GLN A 54 12.92 -6.73 1.71
CA GLN A 54 12.51 -8.10 1.40
C GLN A 54 11.24 -8.49 2.18
N LYS A 55 11.22 -8.24 3.49
CA LYS A 55 10.07 -8.57 4.35
C LYS A 55 8.84 -7.75 4.02
N ALA A 56 9.00 -6.51 3.56
CA ALA A 56 7.90 -5.70 3.05
C ALA A 56 7.27 -6.34 1.80
N PHE A 57 8.07 -6.75 0.81
CA PHE A 57 7.53 -7.44 -0.38
C PHE A 57 6.85 -8.78 -0.02
N GLU A 58 7.44 -9.58 0.86
CA GLU A 58 6.85 -10.83 1.34
C GLU A 58 5.55 -10.61 2.13
N ASN A 59 5.41 -9.47 2.82
CA ASN A 59 4.19 -9.09 3.51
C ASN A 59 3.07 -8.64 2.56
N LEU A 60 3.41 -7.83 1.56
CA LEU A 60 2.43 -7.27 0.62
C LEU A 60 1.89 -8.35 -0.33
N ALA A 61 2.75 -9.19 -0.90
CA ALA A 61 2.37 -10.08 -2.00
C ALA A 61 1.15 -10.99 -1.73
N PRO A 62 1.01 -11.64 -0.57
CA PRO A 62 -0.17 -12.49 -0.28
C PRO A 62 -1.48 -11.72 -0.17
N ALA A 63 -1.43 -10.40 0.04
CA ALA A 63 -2.61 -9.53 0.18
C ALA A 63 -2.95 -8.77 -1.11
N VAL A 64 -2.16 -8.90 -2.17
CA VAL A 64 -2.49 -8.35 -3.50
C VAL A 64 -3.63 -9.16 -4.11
N THR A 65 -4.69 -8.49 -4.54
CA THR A 65 -5.92 -9.12 -5.05
C THR A 65 -6.27 -8.73 -6.49
N ASN A 66 -5.49 -7.87 -7.13
CA ASN A 66 -5.71 -7.48 -8.52
C ASN A 66 -5.32 -8.56 -9.54
N GLY A 67 -4.66 -9.65 -9.09
CA GLY A 67 -4.31 -10.81 -9.91
C GLY A 67 -2.98 -10.69 -10.67
N ASP A 68 -2.29 -9.56 -10.56
CA ASP A 68 -1.01 -9.33 -11.23
C ASP A 68 0.18 -9.77 -10.36
N LEU A 69 1.16 -10.40 -10.98
CA LEU A 69 2.38 -10.92 -10.32
C LEU A 69 3.63 -10.19 -10.82
N THR A 70 3.59 -8.86 -10.82
CA THR A 70 4.73 -8.01 -11.17
C THR A 70 4.99 -6.99 -10.06
N VAL A 71 6.21 -6.89 -9.57
CA VAL A 71 6.66 -5.76 -8.75
C VAL A 71 7.34 -4.75 -9.68
N THR A 72 6.81 -3.54 -9.72
CA THR A 72 7.34 -2.45 -10.54
C THR A 72 7.97 -1.40 -9.64
N CYS A 73 9.28 -1.20 -9.74
CA CYS A 73 9.94 -0.04 -9.16
C CYS A 73 9.79 1.18 -10.08
N ILE A 74 9.22 2.25 -9.56
CA ILE A 74 9.16 3.56 -10.21
C ILE A 74 10.32 4.40 -9.68
N GLY A 75 11.30 4.72 -10.54
CA GLY A 75 12.41 5.61 -10.17
C GLY A 75 13.64 4.93 -9.55
N CYS A 76 13.80 3.61 -9.65
CA CYS A 76 15.06 2.92 -9.32
C CYS A 76 16.14 3.20 -10.39
N ASN A 77 16.65 4.42 -10.44
CA ASN A 77 17.40 4.99 -11.56
C ASN A 77 18.77 4.38 -11.80
N LEU A 78 19.42 3.78 -10.79
CA LEU A 78 20.67 2.98 -10.83
C LEU A 78 21.15 2.78 -9.37
N GLY A 79 22.42 2.40 -9.15
CA GLY A 79 23.09 2.57 -7.87
C GLY A 79 22.49 1.77 -6.71
N GLY A 80 22.42 2.40 -5.54
CA GLY A 80 21.91 1.84 -4.29
C GLY A 80 20.45 1.41 -4.41
N ALA A 81 19.58 2.30 -4.87
CA ALA A 81 18.15 2.04 -5.00
C ALA A 81 17.85 0.82 -5.91
N LEU A 82 18.47 0.75 -7.10
CA LEU A 82 18.28 -0.39 -7.99
C LEU A 82 18.89 -1.68 -7.43
N SER A 83 20.05 -1.60 -6.77
CA SER A 83 20.69 -2.77 -6.15
C SER A 83 19.84 -3.33 -5.01
N ALA A 84 19.29 -2.45 -4.16
CA ALA A 84 18.40 -2.79 -3.07
C ALA A 84 17.11 -3.43 -3.58
N PHE A 85 16.46 -2.83 -4.58
CA PHE A 85 15.26 -3.38 -5.19
C PHE A 85 15.51 -4.78 -5.75
N ASN A 86 16.57 -4.95 -6.54
CA ASN A 86 16.92 -6.26 -7.09
C ASN A 86 17.24 -7.28 -6.00
N SER A 87 18.00 -6.90 -4.97
CA SER A 87 18.36 -7.82 -3.89
C SER A 87 17.16 -8.20 -3.02
N ALA A 88 16.29 -7.25 -2.69
CA ALA A 88 15.09 -7.47 -1.90
C ALA A 88 14.11 -8.39 -2.63
N THR A 89 13.91 -8.20 -3.94
CA THR A 89 12.99 -9.03 -4.75
C THR A 89 13.56 -10.41 -5.07
N THR A 90 14.79 -10.51 -5.57
CA THR A 90 15.40 -11.79 -5.97
C THR A 90 15.81 -12.70 -4.81
N LYS A 91 15.88 -12.18 -3.57
CA LYS A 91 16.10 -13.02 -2.37
C LYS A 91 14.84 -13.24 -1.54
N SER A 92 13.70 -12.69 -1.97
CA SER A 92 12.41 -12.93 -1.34
C SER A 92 11.80 -14.25 -1.77
N SER A 93 10.74 -14.67 -1.09
CA SER A 93 9.91 -15.78 -1.55
C SER A 93 9.16 -15.52 -2.87
N LEU A 94 9.24 -14.30 -3.43
CA LEU A 94 8.62 -13.97 -4.72
C LEU A 94 9.50 -14.37 -5.90
N ASP A 95 10.80 -14.62 -5.69
CA ASP A 95 11.72 -14.97 -6.79
C ASP A 95 11.25 -16.23 -7.53
N GLY A 96 11.30 -16.18 -8.86
CA GLY A 96 10.79 -17.23 -9.75
C GLY A 96 9.26 -17.37 -9.84
N THR A 97 8.48 -16.62 -9.03
CA THR A 97 7.00 -16.61 -9.10
C THR A 97 6.41 -15.27 -9.51
N TRP A 98 7.13 -14.18 -9.25
CA TRP A 98 6.80 -12.83 -9.68
C TRP A 98 7.80 -12.32 -10.72
N ASN A 99 7.36 -11.36 -11.52
CA ASN A 99 8.24 -10.57 -12.39
C ASN A 99 8.68 -9.29 -11.67
N PHE A 100 9.86 -8.79 -12.02
CA PHE A 100 10.42 -7.56 -11.44
C PHE A 100 10.83 -6.61 -12.56
N ALA A 101 10.36 -5.37 -12.49
CA ALA A 101 10.66 -4.34 -13.48
C ALA A 101 11.05 -3.03 -12.80
N ALA A 102 12.07 -2.35 -13.32
CA ALA A 102 12.47 -1.02 -12.87
C ALA A 102 12.28 -0.02 -14.01
N LEU A 103 11.53 1.06 -13.74
CA LEU A 103 11.26 2.13 -14.68
C LEU A 103 12.09 3.35 -14.29
N THR A 104 13.01 3.76 -15.15
CA THR A 104 14.01 4.80 -14.84
C THR A 104 13.89 6.04 -15.71
N SER A 105 13.14 5.98 -16.81
CA SER A 105 12.96 7.12 -17.71
C SER A 105 11.61 7.81 -17.49
N LEU A 106 11.56 9.12 -17.71
CA LEU A 106 10.29 9.88 -17.66
C LEU A 106 9.24 9.33 -18.63
N PRO A 107 9.59 8.96 -19.89
CA PRO A 107 8.64 8.33 -20.80
C PRO A 107 8.09 6.99 -20.29
N ASP A 108 8.92 6.12 -19.72
CA ASP A 108 8.45 4.81 -19.24
C ASP A 108 7.51 4.95 -18.05
N ILE A 109 7.80 5.86 -17.13
CA ILE A 109 6.94 6.14 -15.97
C ILE A 109 5.63 6.81 -16.41
N THR A 110 5.68 7.69 -17.41
CA THR A 110 4.46 8.26 -18.00
C THR A 110 3.61 7.18 -18.68
N ASN A 111 4.24 6.31 -19.48
CA ASN A 111 3.56 5.19 -20.14
C ASN A 111 3.02 4.15 -19.15
N PHE A 112 3.66 4.00 -18.00
CA PHE A 112 3.18 3.16 -16.92
C PHE A 112 1.82 3.62 -16.41
N PHE A 113 1.69 4.91 -16.05
CA PHE A 113 0.43 5.47 -15.57
C PHE A 113 -0.63 5.60 -16.66
N ASN A 114 -0.22 5.80 -17.92
CA ASN A 114 -1.13 5.79 -19.07
C ASN A 114 -1.66 4.40 -19.45
N GLY A 115 -1.10 3.32 -18.86
CA GLY A 115 -1.49 1.95 -19.23
C GLY A 115 -0.97 1.49 -20.60
N THR A 116 0.05 2.16 -21.16
CA THR A 116 0.54 1.93 -22.54
C THR A 116 1.93 1.28 -22.61
N GLY A 117 2.68 1.28 -21.51
CA GLY A 117 4.00 0.64 -21.43
C GLY A 117 3.92 -0.89 -21.40
N ALA A 118 5.04 -1.58 -21.69
CA ALA A 118 5.10 -3.03 -21.54
C ALA A 118 4.87 -3.47 -20.09
N THR A 119 5.50 -2.75 -19.15
CA THR A 119 5.13 -2.73 -17.73
C THR A 119 4.30 -1.47 -17.49
N ASN A 120 3.10 -1.62 -16.96
CA ASN A 120 2.17 -0.53 -16.71
C ASN A 120 1.26 -0.83 -15.51
N VAL A 121 0.42 0.15 -15.14
CA VAL A 121 -0.44 0.05 -13.97
C VAL A 121 -1.46 -1.11 -14.03
N ASN A 122 -1.84 -1.57 -15.22
CA ASN A 122 -2.82 -2.64 -15.43
C ASN A 122 -2.22 -4.06 -15.46
N ASN A 123 -0.90 -4.20 -15.31
CA ASN A 123 -0.22 -5.50 -15.24
C ASN A 123 0.81 -5.56 -14.10
N THR A 124 0.61 -4.70 -13.08
CA THR A 124 1.47 -4.57 -11.91
C THR A 124 0.71 -5.04 -10.68
N GLY A 125 1.33 -5.90 -9.88
CA GLY A 125 0.78 -6.34 -8.59
C GLY A 125 1.20 -5.43 -7.45
N ILE A 126 2.45 -4.99 -7.44
CA ILE A 126 3.02 -4.09 -6.42
C ILE A 126 3.76 -2.94 -7.08
N ILE A 127 3.44 -1.70 -6.70
CA ILE A 127 4.25 -0.51 -7.00
C ILE A 127 5.22 -0.29 -5.85
N TYR A 128 6.51 -0.19 -6.18
CA TYR A 128 7.57 0.23 -5.29
C TYR A 128 8.10 1.61 -5.69
N MET A 129 8.26 2.52 -4.74
CA MET A 129 8.95 3.80 -4.92
C MET A 129 10.15 3.86 -3.97
N PRO A 130 11.38 4.03 -4.47
CA PRO A 130 12.58 4.12 -3.65
C PRO A 130 12.68 5.49 -3.00
N THR A 131 13.70 5.66 -2.16
CA THR A 131 14.01 6.96 -1.58
C THR A 131 14.37 7.98 -2.66
N VAL A 132 14.17 9.27 -2.39
CA VAL A 132 14.50 10.35 -3.34
C VAL A 132 16.00 10.40 -3.67
N SER A 133 16.31 10.77 -4.91
CA SER A 133 17.69 10.77 -5.44
C SER A 133 18.63 11.78 -4.75
N GLY A 134 18.07 12.73 -3.99
CA GLY A 134 18.84 13.65 -3.15
C GLY A 134 19.39 13.00 -1.88
N ASN A 135 18.84 11.84 -1.49
CA ASN A 135 19.24 11.12 -0.29
C ASN A 135 19.91 9.78 -0.61
N VAL A 136 19.48 9.07 -1.65
CA VAL A 136 20.02 7.76 -2.04
C VAL A 136 20.57 7.75 -3.46
N SER A 137 21.67 7.02 -3.66
CA SER A 137 22.25 6.80 -4.99
C SER A 137 21.26 6.10 -5.92
N GLY A 138 20.85 6.81 -6.97
CA GLY A 138 19.92 6.30 -7.98
C GLY A 138 18.46 6.20 -7.50
N GLY A 139 18.09 6.93 -6.44
CA GLY A 139 16.71 7.09 -6.00
C GLY A 139 15.81 7.82 -7.00
N ILE A 140 14.53 8.01 -6.64
CA ILE A 140 13.53 8.67 -7.50
C ILE A 140 13.80 10.18 -7.59
N THR A 141 13.75 10.74 -8.79
CA THR A 141 13.99 12.19 -9.00
C THR A 141 12.71 13.01 -8.85
N ASP A 142 12.83 14.31 -8.59
CA ASP A 142 11.69 15.25 -8.57
C ASP A 142 10.88 15.25 -9.88
N ALA A 143 11.55 15.07 -11.03
CA ALA A 143 10.85 15.00 -12.31
C ALA A 143 9.96 13.75 -12.41
N GLN A 144 10.39 12.63 -11.83
CA GLN A 144 9.62 11.39 -11.77
C GLN A 144 8.52 11.46 -10.71
N LEU A 145 8.82 12.01 -9.53
CA LEU A 145 7.82 12.28 -8.49
C LEU A 145 6.72 13.21 -8.99
N SER A 146 7.04 14.20 -9.84
CA SER A 146 6.04 15.06 -10.47
C SER A 146 5.04 14.27 -11.32
N ILE A 147 5.49 13.22 -12.02
CA ILE A 147 4.61 12.30 -12.76
C ILE A 147 3.76 11.50 -11.79
N VAL A 148 4.34 10.94 -10.73
CA VAL A 148 3.58 10.20 -9.69
C VAL A 148 2.50 11.08 -9.07
N ASN A 149 2.84 12.29 -8.63
CA ASN A 149 1.94 13.27 -8.03
C ASN A 149 0.78 13.65 -8.97
N SER A 150 1.08 13.83 -10.25
CA SER A 150 0.07 14.12 -11.29
C SER A 150 -0.89 12.95 -11.53
N ASN A 151 -0.49 11.73 -11.17
CA ASN A 151 -1.25 10.49 -11.33
C ASN A 151 -1.75 9.92 -9.99
N SER A 152 -1.85 10.75 -8.96
CA SER A 152 -2.32 10.34 -7.62
C SER A 152 -3.69 9.65 -7.64
N ALA A 153 -4.61 10.07 -8.53
CA ALA A 153 -5.89 9.39 -8.70
C ALA A 153 -5.76 7.98 -9.29
N VAL A 154 -4.84 7.78 -10.24
CA VAL A 154 -4.54 6.45 -10.81
C VAL A 154 -3.92 5.56 -9.75
N LEU A 155 -3.00 6.10 -8.94
CA LEU A 155 -2.38 5.37 -7.82
C LEU A 155 -3.42 4.98 -6.76
N ASN A 156 -4.34 5.89 -6.40
CA ASN A 156 -5.44 5.59 -5.50
C ASN A 156 -6.34 4.47 -6.06
N ASN A 157 -6.71 4.54 -7.33
CA ASN A 157 -7.53 3.50 -7.98
C ASN A 157 -6.80 2.16 -8.05
N PHE A 158 -5.49 2.17 -8.29
CA PHE A 158 -4.65 0.98 -8.28
C PHE A 158 -4.69 0.27 -6.91
N VAL A 159 -4.47 1.01 -5.82
CA VAL A 159 -4.54 0.43 -4.48
C VAL A 159 -5.97 0.03 -4.12
N ALA A 160 -6.97 0.87 -4.39
CA ALA A 160 -8.37 0.54 -4.16
C ALA A 160 -8.82 -0.72 -4.94
N GLY A 161 -8.22 -0.98 -6.10
CA GLY A 161 -8.43 -2.17 -6.93
C GLY A 161 -7.68 -3.43 -6.48
N GLY A 162 -6.98 -3.39 -5.34
CA GLY A 162 -6.27 -4.55 -4.78
C GLY A 162 -4.78 -4.59 -5.06
N GLY A 163 -4.22 -3.57 -5.72
CA GLY A 163 -2.77 -3.45 -5.95
C GLY A 163 -2.01 -3.07 -4.69
N GLY A 164 -0.80 -3.60 -4.53
CA GLY A 164 0.06 -3.33 -3.38
C GLY A 164 0.93 -2.09 -3.58
N LEU A 165 1.18 -1.33 -2.51
CA LEU A 165 2.05 -0.15 -2.55
C LEU A 165 3.13 -0.25 -1.47
N PHE A 166 4.38 -0.02 -1.88
CA PHE A 166 5.50 0.16 -0.97
C PHE A 166 6.26 1.43 -1.35
N THR A 167 6.45 2.35 -0.42
CA THR A 167 7.33 3.51 -0.63
C THR A 167 8.33 3.65 0.52
N GLN A 168 9.50 4.17 0.17
CA GLN A 168 10.51 4.65 1.11
C GLN A 168 10.46 6.19 1.20
N GLU A 169 11.48 6.77 1.81
CA GLU A 169 11.54 8.19 2.12
C GLU A 169 11.46 9.13 0.90
N GLU A 170 10.46 10.01 0.85
CA GLU A 170 10.34 11.08 -0.15
C GLU A 170 10.41 12.51 0.43
N ALA A 171 10.50 12.67 1.75
CA ALA A 171 10.41 13.95 2.46
C ALA A 171 11.56 14.94 2.17
N ASN A 172 12.72 14.45 1.73
CA ASN A 172 13.86 15.26 1.31
C ASN A 172 13.66 15.87 -0.10
N SER A 173 12.49 15.64 -0.72
CA SER A 173 11.99 16.39 -1.88
C SER A 173 10.91 17.39 -1.48
N SER A 174 10.97 18.61 -2.02
CA SER A 174 9.94 19.64 -1.81
C SER A 174 8.54 19.27 -2.32
N ILE A 175 8.44 18.25 -3.17
CA ILE A 175 7.18 17.73 -3.72
C ILE A 175 6.91 16.27 -3.29
N GLY A 176 7.73 15.73 -2.39
CA GLY A 176 7.59 14.36 -1.89
C GLY A 176 6.22 14.09 -1.30
N TYR A 177 5.72 12.86 -1.48
CA TYR A 177 4.41 12.42 -0.99
C TYR A 177 3.22 13.26 -1.47
N GLY A 178 3.34 14.08 -2.53
CA GLY A 178 2.23 14.88 -3.04
C GLY A 178 1.00 14.03 -3.44
N TRP A 179 1.24 12.78 -3.84
CA TRP A 179 0.22 11.78 -4.17
C TRP A 179 -0.54 11.24 -2.95
N LEU A 180 0.02 11.35 -1.75
CA LEU A 180 -0.45 10.65 -0.55
C LEU A 180 -1.82 11.14 -0.06
N SER A 181 -2.12 12.42 -0.28
CA SER A 181 -3.41 13.02 0.08
C SER A 181 -4.61 12.36 -0.62
N ALA A 182 -4.42 11.81 -1.82
CA ALA A 182 -5.45 11.06 -2.53
C ALA A 182 -5.74 9.71 -1.86
N LEU A 183 -4.68 9.04 -1.38
CA LEU A 183 -4.74 7.70 -0.80
C LEU A 183 -5.18 7.72 0.68
N LEU A 184 -4.60 8.62 1.48
CA LEU A 184 -4.81 8.71 2.93
C LEU A 184 -5.11 10.16 3.34
N PRO A 185 -6.35 10.64 3.14
CA PRO A 185 -6.75 11.97 3.55
C PRO A 185 -6.56 12.16 5.06
N GLY A 186 -5.77 13.18 5.43
CA GLY A 186 -5.47 13.51 6.82
C GLY A 186 -4.22 12.85 7.38
N LEU A 187 -3.51 12.02 6.61
CA LEU A 187 -2.13 11.65 6.92
C LEU A 187 -1.24 12.89 6.79
N ILE A 188 -0.37 13.11 7.77
CA ILE A 188 0.57 14.21 7.79
C ILE A 188 1.98 13.63 7.76
N VAL A 189 2.76 14.06 6.77
CA VAL A 189 4.20 13.81 6.71
C VAL A 189 4.90 14.91 7.49
N GLN A 190 5.65 14.54 8.51
CA GLN A 190 6.32 15.49 9.40
C GLN A 190 7.75 15.83 8.94
N GLY A 191 8.28 15.11 7.95
CA GLY A 191 9.62 15.28 7.41
C GLY A 191 10.72 14.92 8.41
N ASP A 192 11.95 15.32 8.08
CA ASP A 192 13.11 15.13 8.95
C ASP A 192 13.02 16.13 10.12
N ASN A 193 13.08 15.62 11.35
CA ASN A 193 13.07 16.48 12.55
C ASN A 193 14.49 16.86 13.01
N GLY A 194 15.54 16.52 12.25
CA GLY A 194 16.88 17.12 12.33
C GLY A 194 17.57 17.05 13.71
N GLY A 195 17.15 16.13 14.58
CA GLY A 195 17.71 15.97 15.92
C GLY A 195 18.89 14.99 15.98
N PRO A 196 19.55 14.85 17.14
CA PRO A 196 20.69 13.93 17.32
C PRO A 196 20.29 12.45 17.53
N GLY A 197 19.04 12.05 17.23
CA GLY A 197 18.50 10.71 17.51
C GLY A 197 17.96 9.95 16.29
N PHE A 198 18.31 10.39 15.09
CA PHE A 198 17.86 9.83 13.80
C PHE A 198 18.82 8.73 13.32
N ASP A 199 19.75 8.34 14.18
CA ASP A 199 20.82 7.39 13.90
C ASP A 199 20.41 5.94 14.16
N SER A 200 21.32 5.06 13.77
CA SER A 200 21.23 3.63 13.99
C SER A 200 20.98 3.26 15.44
N GLY A 201 20.11 2.28 15.68
CA GLY A 201 19.79 1.74 17.01
C GLY A 201 18.54 2.33 17.68
N SER A 202 17.82 3.22 16.98
CA SER A 202 16.70 3.97 17.55
C SER A 202 15.31 3.47 17.15
N LEU A 203 15.20 2.58 16.16
CA LEU A 203 13.92 2.08 15.66
C LEU A 203 13.45 0.83 16.40
N THR A 204 12.17 0.84 16.77
CA THR A 204 11.52 -0.26 17.48
C THR A 204 10.34 -0.79 16.65
N ILE A 205 10.34 -2.10 16.40
CA ILE A 205 9.22 -2.79 15.77
C ILE A 205 8.07 -2.88 16.77
N THR A 206 6.87 -2.47 16.37
CA THR A 206 5.67 -2.58 17.19
C THR A 206 5.12 -4.01 17.18
N PRO A 207 4.14 -4.36 18.02
CA PRO A 207 3.45 -5.65 17.90
C PRO A 207 2.83 -5.88 16.51
N ALA A 208 2.28 -4.83 15.89
CA ALA A 208 1.75 -4.90 14.52
C ALA A 208 2.86 -5.10 13.49
N GLY A 209 4.02 -4.44 13.67
CA GLY A 209 5.20 -4.65 12.83
C GLY A 209 5.75 -6.06 12.93
N ASN A 210 5.79 -6.67 14.11
CA ASN A 210 6.22 -8.06 14.28
C ASN A 210 5.27 -9.05 13.60
N ALA A 211 3.97 -8.76 13.58
CA ALA A 211 3.00 -9.54 12.84
C ALA A 211 3.16 -9.37 11.31
N ALA A 212 3.47 -8.15 10.86
CA ALA A 212 3.68 -7.85 9.45
C ALA A 212 5.01 -8.41 8.91
N PHE A 213 6.07 -8.40 9.72
CA PHE A 213 7.42 -8.79 9.33
C PHE A 213 7.98 -9.92 10.23
N PRO A 214 7.42 -11.15 10.15
CA PRO A 214 7.91 -12.25 10.98
C PRO A 214 9.42 -12.50 10.79
N GLY A 215 10.15 -12.50 11.90
CA GLY A 215 11.60 -12.73 11.93
C GLY A 215 12.46 -11.47 11.76
N LEU A 216 11.87 -10.30 11.51
CA LEU A 216 12.57 -9.03 11.56
C LEU A 216 12.82 -8.62 13.02
N THR A 217 13.99 -8.08 13.33
CA THR A 217 14.35 -7.62 14.67
C THR A 217 14.48 -6.10 14.72
N ASN A 218 14.45 -5.50 15.93
CA ASN A 218 14.72 -4.07 16.09
C ASN A 218 16.06 -3.66 15.48
N SER A 219 17.10 -4.52 15.53
CA SER A 219 18.39 -4.24 14.90
C SER A 219 18.31 -4.19 13.38
N ASP A 220 17.43 -4.97 12.75
CA ASP A 220 17.33 -4.97 11.28
C ASP A 220 16.75 -3.64 10.77
N VAL A 221 15.70 -3.13 11.42
CA VAL A 221 15.13 -1.81 11.09
C VAL A 221 15.99 -0.67 11.62
N SER A 222 16.56 -0.81 12.80
CA SER A 222 17.43 0.22 13.39
C SER A 222 18.72 0.42 12.61
N ASN A 223 19.14 -0.51 11.75
CA ASN A 223 20.30 -0.33 10.89
C ASN A 223 19.90 0.07 9.46
N ALA A 224 18.61 0.26 9.19
CA ALA A 224 18.05 0.80 7.96
C ALA A 224 17.88 2.34 8.06
N THR A 225 18.85 3.00 8.71
CA THR A 225 18.81 4.40 9.13
C THR A 225 20.02 5.16 8.59
N PRO A 226 19.95 6.49 8.40
CA PRO A 226 18.99 7.42 8.98
C PRO A 226 17.54 7.30 8.46
N TRP A 227 16.57 7.78 9.23
CA TRP A 227 15.20 7.93 8.74
C TRP A 227 14.89 9.41 8.63
N HIS A 228 14.25 9.83 7.53
CA HIS A 228 14.02 11.26 7.22
C HIS A 228 12.54 11.62 7.15
N ALA A 229 11.66 10.69 7.52
CA ALA A 229 10.26 11.01 7.71
C ALA A 229 9.64 10.21 8.85
N TRP A 230 8.66 10.83 9.48
CA TRP A 230 7.69 10.16 10.32
C TRP A 230 6.29 10.69 10.02
N PHE A 231 5.30 9.93 10.44
CA PHE A 231 3.92 10.13 10.07
C PHE A 231 3.05 10.39 11.29
N SER A 232 2.06 11.26 11.13
CA SER A 232 1.04 11.55 12.13
C SER A 232 -0.32 11.83 11.47
N GLY A 233 -1.32 12.19 12.28
CA GLY A 233 -2.67 12.45 11.79
C GLY A 233 -3.49 11.16 11.62
N ASN A 234 -4.31 11.12 10.57
CA ASN A 234 -5.21 10.00 10.30
C ASN A 234 -4.55 8.98 9.37
N PHE A 235 -4.24 7.81 9.90
CA PHE A 235 -3.66 6.70 9.11
C PHE A 235 -4.73 5.93 8.31
N GLY A 236 -5.99 6.39 8.34
CA GLY A 236 -7.12 5.65 7.78
C GLY A 236 -7.32 4.37 8.57
N GLY A 237 -6.83 3.25 8.02
CA GLY A 237 -6.74 1.97 8.72
C GLY A 237 -5.38 1.30 8.63
N LEU A 238 -4.32 2.07 8.38
CA LEU A 238 -2.95 1.57 8.53
C LEU A 238 -2.53 1.58 10.01
N SER A 239 -1.65 0.64 10.36
CA SER A 239 -1.06 0.54 11.69
C SER A 239 0.36 1.07 11.69
N THR A 240 0.82 1.60 12.82
CA THR A 240 2.25 1.85 13.04
C THR A 240 2.99 0.53 13.17
N LEU A 241 3.91 0.25 12.24
CA LEU A 241 4.71 -0.97 12.21
C LEU A 241 6.07 -0.78 12.88
N VAL A 242 6.67 0.41 12.74
CA VAL A 242 7.94 0.77 13.36
C VAL A 242 7.84 2.18 13.92
N THR A 243 8.35 2.37 15.14
CA THR A 243 8.47 3.70 15.77
C THR A 243 9.92 4.12 15.92
N GLY A 244 10.18 5.42 15.85
CA GLY A 244 11.46 6.05 16.17
C GLY A 244 11.29 7.18 17.19
N PRO A 245 12.36 7.59 17.88
CA PRO A 245 12.31 8.69 18.83
C PRO A 245 12.20 10.05 18.11
N ILE A 246 11.12 10.77 18.38
CA ILE A 246 10.91 12.15 17.91
C ILE A 246 11.16 13.11 19.06
N PHE A 247 11.84 14.22 18.77
CA PHE A 247 12.02 15.31 19.73
C PHE A 247 11.00 16.40 19.49
N ASP A 248 10.26 16.79 20.52
CA ASP A 248 9.42 17.97 20.47
C ASP A 248 10.27 19.27 20.61
N PRO A 249 9.70 20.46 20.34
CA PRO A 249 10.42 21.73 20.49
C PRO A 249 10.93 22.04 21.91
N THR A 250 10.49 21.28 22.93
CA THR A 250 10.93 21.39 24.32
C THR A 250 11.99 20.34 24.69
N GLY A 251 12.39 19.48 23.74
CA GLY A 251 13.40 18.45 23.92
C GLY A 251 12.89 17.13 24.51
N ASN A 252 11.56 16.95 24.69
CA ASN A 252 11.04 15.65 25.12
C ASN A 252 11.05 14.66 23.96
N THR A 253 11.29 13.40 24.28
CA THR A 253 11.23 12.31 23.30
C THR A 253 9.89 11.58 23.36
N PHE A 254 9.28 11.32 22.20
CA PHE A 254 8.10 10.47 22.06
C PHE A 254 8.22 9.53 20.85
N PRO A 255 7.54 8.38 20.82
CA PRO A 255 7.60 7.47 19.68
C PRO A 255 6.75 7.98 18.50
N GLY A 256 7.40 8.34 17.40
CA GLY A 256 6.75 8.69 16.13
C GLY A 256 6.66 7.49 15.20
N ALA A 257 5.63 7.45 14.35
CA ALA A 257 5.45 6.38 13.38
C ALA A 257 6.40 6.56 12.19
N VAL A 258 7.45 5.74 12.10
CA VAL A 258 8.45 5.80 11.01
C VAL A 258 8.06 4.88 9.85
N VAL A 259 7.43 3.74 10.17
CA VAL A 259 6.83 2.86 9.17
C VAL A 259 5.39 2.64 9.53
N ILE A 260 4.49 2.92 8.60
CA ILE A 260 3.07 2.59 8.68
C ILE A 260 2.72 1.59 7.59
N GLY A 261 1.78 0.70 7.87
CA GLY A 261 1.31 -0.24 6.86
C GLY A 261 0.16 -1.12 7.33
N GLY A 262 -0.34 -1.92 6.40
CA GLY A 262 -1.55 -2.72 6.55
C GLY A 262 -2.27 -2.86 5.21
N GLY A 263 -3.59 -2.94 5.21
CA GLY A 263 -4.38 -2.87 3.97
C GLY A 263 -5.18 -4.12 3.64
N SER A 264 -4.80 -5.31 4.13
CA SER A 264 -5.66 -6.51 4.07
C SER A 264 -6.93 -6.25 4.91
N GLY A 265 -7.99 -5.74 4.27
CA GLY A 265 -9.25 -5.35 4.91
C GLY A 265 -9.36 -3.87 5.29
N THR A 266 -8.39 -3.02 4.96
CA THR A 266 -8.53 -1.57 5.16
C THR A 266 -9.37 -0.98 4.04
N ILE A 267 -10.43 -0.25 4.37
CA ILE A 267 -11.21 0.48 3.37
C ILE A 267 -10.44 1.76 3.04
N ILE A 268 -9.60 1.72 2.01
CA ILE A 268 -9.19 2.95 1.33
C ILE A 268 -10.40 3.39 0.51
N GLN A 269 -11.20 4.27 1.11
CA GLN A 269 -12.35 4.84 0.42
C GLN A 269 -11.83 5.62 -0.78
N CYS A 270 -12.54 5.53 -1.90
CA CYS A 270 -12.49 6.51 -2.97
C CYS A 270 -13.83 7.26 -2.98
N GLY A 271 -13.88 8.45 -3.57
CA GLY A 271 -15.10 9.26 -3.60
C GLY A 271 -15.51 9.90 -2.26
N GLY A 272 -14.67 9.82 -1.22
CA GLY A 272 -14.85 10.63 -0.01
C GLY A 272 -14.51 12.11 -0.23
N PRO A 273 -14.91 13.02 0.67
CA PRO A 273 -14.54 14.44 0.57
C PRO A 273 -13.01 14.62 0.46
N GLY A 274 -12.55 15.21 -0.65
CA GLY A 274 -11.12 15.42 -0.96
C GLY A 274 -10.45 14.28 -1.72
N GLN A 275 -11.16 13.18 -2.02
CA GLN A 275 -10.65 12.06 -2.83
C GLN A 275 -11.20 12.09 -4.26
N PRO A 276 -10.46 11.54 -5.24
CA PRO A 276 -10.97 11.37 -6.59
C PRO A 276 -12.19 10.43 -6.61
N PRO A 277 -13.11 10.58 -7.58
CA PRO A 277 -14.21 9.64 -7.80
C PRO A 277 -13.68 8.23 -8.04
N CYS A 278 -14.39 7.21 -7.54
CA CYS A 278 -14.09 5.81 -7.89
C CYS A 278 -14.39 5.58 -9.38
N ASP A 279 -13.36 5.46 -10.22
CA ASP A 279 -13.52 5.30 -11.68
C ASP A 279 -14.13 3.91 -12.02
N ASN A 280 -13.85 2.93 -11.16
CA ASN A 280 -14.61 1.69 -11.07
C ASN A 280 -15.73 1.88 -10.05
N THR A 281 -16.82 2.50 -10.49
CA THR A 281 -18.11 2.16 -9.89
C THR A 281 -18.31 0.67 -10.13
N VAL A 282 -17.82 -0.17 -9.21
CA VAL A 282 -18.61 -1.35 -8.83
C VAL A 282 -19.99 -0.74 -8.60
N PRO A 283 -21.00 -1.07 -9.42
CA PRO A 283 -22.34 -0.58 -9.16
C PRO A 283 -22.57 -0.89 -7.70
N GLU A 284 -22.82 0.12 -6.85
CA GLU A 284 -23.11 -0.13 -5.43
C GLU A 284 -24.00 -1.36 -5.41
N PRO A 285 -23.63 -2.46 -4.70
CA PRO A 285 -24.30 -3.74 -4.86
C PRO A 285 -25.77 -3.47 -4.72
N GLY A 286 -26.49 -3.49 -5.85
CA GLY A 286 -27.61 -2.60 -6.08
C GLY A 286 -28.53 -2.56 -4.87
N MET A 287 -28.36 -1.58 -3.98
CA MET A 287 -29.22 -1.48 -2.81
C MET A 287 -30.65 -1.32 -3.32
N LEU A 288 -30.83 -0.71 -4.50
CA LEU A 288 -32.07 -0.66 -5.26
C LEU A 288 -32.59 -2.04 -5.68
N PRO A 289 -31.86 -2.89 -6.44
CA PRO A 289 -32.25 -4.29 -6.68
C PRO A 289 -32.56 -5.10 -5.40
N LEU A 290 -31.72 -5.02 -4.37
CA LEU A 290 -31.93 -5.75 -3.11
C LEU A 290 -33.15 -5.23 -2.34
N LEU A 291 -33.34 -3.92 -2.29
CA LEU A 291 -34.52 -3.27 -1.72
C LEU A 291 -35.77 -3.60 -2.55
N ALA A 292 -35.69 -3.61 -3.87
CA ALA A 292 -36.80 -3.96 -4.76
C ALA A 292 -37.20 -5.42 -4.58
N VAL A 293 -36.25 -6.34 -4.49
CA VAL A 293 -36.50 -7.76 -4.18
C VAL A 293 -37.08 -7.91 -2.77
N GLY A 294 -36.56 -7.19 -1.78
CA GLY A 294 -37.09 -7.15 -0.42
C GLY A 294 -38.53 -6.63 -0.35
N LEU A 295 -38.84 -5.55 -1.08
CA LEU A 295 -40.17 -4.97 -1.20
C LEU A 295 -41.14 -5.91 -1.94
N LEU A 296 -40.71 -6.56 -3.02
CA LEU A 296 -41.52 -7.56 -3.72
C LEU A 296 -41.82 -8.77 -2.82
N GLY A 297 -40.85 -9.22 -2.03
CA GLY A 297 -41.03 -10.26 -1.01
C GLY A 297 -42.02 -9.84 0.08
N LEU A 298 -41.92 -8.60 0.55
CA LEU A 298 -42.85 -8.02 1.53
C LEU A 298 -44.28 -7.95 0.99
N VAL A 299 -44.46 -7.44 -0.24
CA VAL A 299 -45.76 -7.36 -0.94
C VAL A 299 -46.36 -8.76 -1.13
N HIS A 300 -45.57 -9.75 -1.52
CA HIS A 300 -46.05 -11.14 -1.65
C HIS A 300 -46.53 -11.71 -0.32
N THR A 301 -45.81 -11.42 0.77
CA THR A 301 -46.15 -11.89 2.13
C THR A 301 -47.42 -11.24 2.65
N ILE A 302 -47.59 -9.92 2.44
CA ILE A 302 -48.81 -9.18 2.79
C ILE A 302 -50.00 -9.76 2.02
N ARG A 303 -49.88 -9.95 0.70
CA ARG A 303 -50.99 -10.49 -0.11
C ARG A 303 -51.45 -11.87 0.36
N ARG A 304 -50.52 -12.74 0.78
CA ARG A 304 -50.84 -14.08 1.32
C ARG A 304 -51.56 -14.07 2.67
N ARG A 305 -51.38 -13.02 3.47
CA ARG A 305 -52.01 -12.89 4.80
C ARG A 305 -53.45 -12.39 4.71
N TYR A 306 -53.78 -11.67 3.64
CA TYR A 306 -55.07 -11.01 3.44
C TYR A 306 -55.89 -11.56 2.27
N SER A 307 -55.44 -12.66 1.64
CA SER A 307 -56.22 -13.44 0.65
C SER A 307 -56.51 -14.82 1.22
#